data_AF-A0A969H3S6-F1
#
_entry.id   AF-A0A969H3S6-F1
#
_cell.length_a   1.000
_cell.length_b   1.000
_cell.length_c   1.000
_cell.angle_alpha   90.00
_cell.angle_beta   90.00
_cell.angle_gamma   90.00
#
_symmetry.space_group_name_H-M   'P 1'
#
loop_
_entity.id
_entity.type
_entity.pdbx_description
1 polymer ?
#
loop_
_entity_poly.entity_id
_entity_poly.type
_entity_poly.pdbx_seq_one_letter_code
_entity_poly.pdbx_strand_id
1 'polypeptide(L)' 'MVKILMSWDIKPGSESEYFEFIVREFAPGIMKLGVQPTEAWYTVFGEGPQILTGCVAEDLSSMQSVLSSHDWQKLQKKTV' A
#
# COMPACT_ATOMS: atom_id res chain seq x y z
N MET A 1 -8.91 15.09 7.00
CA MET A 1 -7.95 14.31 6.19
C MET A 1 -7.01 13.58 7.11
N VAL A 2 -6.80 12.29 6.89
CA VAL A 2 -5.84 11.47 7.64
C VAL A 2 -4.88 10.78 6.67
N LYS A 3 -3.64 10.54 7.12
CA LYS A 3 -2.61 9.86 6.35
C LYS A 3 -2.18 8.58 7.07
N ILE A 4 -2.06 7.50 6.31
CA ILE A 4 -1.42 6.27 6.77
C ILE A 4 -0.10 6.09 6.03
N LEU A 5 0.92 5.71 6.78
CA LEU A 5 2.19 5.22 6.25
C LEU A 5 2.23 3.72 6.47
N MET A 6 2.58 2.99 5.42
CA MET A 6 2.66 1.53 5.43
C MET A 6 4.01 1.13 4.86
N SER A 7 4.63 0.13 5.47
CA SER A 7 5.93 -0.37 5.03
C SER A 7 5.98 -1.88 5.06
N TRP A 8 6.69 -2.45 4.10
CA TRP A 8 6.88 -3.89 3.97
C TRP A 8 8.13 -4.18 3.14
N ASP A 9 8.58 -5.43 3.21
CA ASP A 9 9.66 -5.95 2.38
C ASP A 9 9.10 -6.74 1.20
N ILE A 10 9.77 -6.65 0.05
CA ILE A 10 9.43 -7.42 -1.13
C ILE A 10 10.00 -8.82 -0.95
N LYS A 11 9.22 -9.83 -1.32
CA LYS A 11 9.70 -11.21 -1.37
C LYS A 11 10.96 -11.32 -2.26
N PRO A 12 12.06 -11.93 -1.79
CA PRO A 12 13.31 -12.01 -2.55
C PRO A 12 13.12 -12.61 -3.95
N GLY A 13 13.62 -11.92 -4.98
CA GLY A 13 13.54 -12.37 -6.37
C GLY A 13 12.16 -12.20 -7.01
N SER A 14 11.28 -11.37 -6.44
CA SER A 14 9.95 -11.07 -6.96
C SER A 14 9.73 -9.56 -7.19
N GLU A 15 10.80 -8.77 -7.34
CA GLU A 15 10.74 -7.32 -7.50
C GLU A 15 9.95 -6.91 -8.74
N SER A 16 10.14 -7.61 -9.87
CA SER A 16 9.45 -7.28 -11.13
C SER A 16 7.93 -7.51 -11.00
N GLU A 17 7.55 -8.68 -10.48
CA GLU A 17 6.16 -9.06 -10.24
C GLU A 17 5.50 -8.13 -9.22
N TYR A 18 6.25 -7.72 -8.19
CA TYR A 18 5.80 -6.76 -7.21
C TYR A 18 5.47 -5.39 -7.83
N PHE A 19 6.35 -4.84 -8.67
CA PHE A 19 6.08 -3.56 -9.34
C PHE A 19 4.86 -3.65 -10.27
N GLU A 20 4.69 -4.77 -10.98
CA GLU A 20 3.49 -5.00 -11.79
C GLU A 20 2.23 -5.03 -10.90
N PHE A 21 2.26 -5.77 -9.78
CA PHE A 21 1.16 -5.83 -8.83
C PHE A 21 0.79 -4.45 -8.27
N ILE A 22 1.78 -3.63 -7.90
CA ILE A 22 1.53 -2.30 -7.35
C ILE A 22 0.78 -1.41 -8.34
N VAL A 23 1.21 -1.39 -9.60
CA VAL A 23 0.65 -0.52 -10.64
C VAL A 23 -0.72 -1.04 -11.12
N ARG A 24 -0.88 -2.36 -11.27
CA ARG A 24 -2.08 -2.95 -11.87
C ARG A 24 -3.18 -3.27 -10.88
N GLU A 25 -2.83 -3.60 -9.64
CA GLU A 25 -3.78 -4.09 -8.64
C GLU A 25 -3.84 -3.22 -7.40
N PHE A 26 -2.70 -2.96 -6.74
CA PHE A 26 -2.71 -2.31 -5.42
C PHE A 26 -3.20 -0.86 -5.48
N ALA A 27 -2.57 -0.01 -6.30
CA ALA A 27 -2.95 1.39 -6.37
C ALA A 27 -4.40 1.58 -6.89
N PRO A 28 -4.84 0.93 -7.97
CA PRO A 28 -6.24 0.98 -8.38
C PRO A 28 -7.20 0.38 -7.33
N GLY A 29 -6.79 -0.69 -6.66
CA GLY A 29 -7.58 -1.38 -5.64
C GLY A 29 -7.83 -0.50 -4.42
N ILE A 30 -6.79 0.16 -3.89
CA ILE A 30 -6.92 1.03 -2.73
C ILE A 30 -7.69 2.32 -3.07
N MET A 31 -7.52 2.86 -4.29
CA MET A 31 -8.31 3.99 -4.80
C MET A 31 -9.81 3.67 -4.86
N LYS A 32 -10.18 2.45 -5.28
CA LYS A 32 -11.59 1.99 -5.29
C LYS A 32 -12.19 1.91 -3.90
N LEU A 33 -11.36 1.74 -2.87
CA LEU A 33 -11.79 1.75 -1.47
C LEU A 33 -11.90 3.17 -0.89
N GLY A 34 -11.67 4.22 -1.68
CA GLY A 34 -11.75 5.61 -1.23
C GLY A 34 -10.47 6.11 -0.56
N VAL A 35 -9.38 5.35 -0.63
CA VAL A 35 -8.07 5.73 -0.09
C VAL A 35 -7.13 6.08 -1.24
N GLN A 36 -6.59 7.29 -1.24
CA GLN A 36 -5.76 7.81 -2.33
C GLN A 36 -4.27 7.59 -2.02
N PRO A 37 -3.52 6.86 -2.84
CA PRO A 37 -2.07 6.85 -2.78
C PRO A 37 -1.53 8.26 -3.03
N THR A 38 -0.55 8.65 -2.24
CA THR A 38 0.14 9.95 -2.39
C THR A 38 1.59 9.78 -2.82
N GLU A 39 2.24 8.74 -2.32
CA GLU A 39 3.67 8.51 -2.50
C GLU A 39 4.00 7.05 -2.24
N ALA A 40 5.01 6.56 -2.95
CA ALA A 40 5.63 5.26 -2.73
C ALA A 40 7.14 5.43 -2.91
N TRP A 41 7.90 4.95 -1.93
CA TRP A 41 9.35 4.98 -1.94
C TRP A 41 9.89 3.56 -1.91
N TYR A 42 10.97 3.37 -2.65
CA TYR A 42 11.78 2.16 -2.65
C TYR A 42 13.19 2.51 -2.16
N THR A 43 13.64 1.83 -1.11
CA THR A 43 14.97 2.06 -0.54
C THR A 43 16.01 1.33 -1.38
N VAL A 44 16.75 2.09 -2.20
CA VAL A 44 17.85 1.57 -3.02
C VAL A 44 19.13 1.36 -2.19
N PHE A 45 19.31 2.15 -1.13
CA PHE A 45 20.50 2.12 -0.29
C PHE A 45 20.17 2.54 1.15
N GLY A 46 20.76 1.83 2.13
CA GLY A 46 20.58 2.08 3.56
C GLY A 46 19.74 1.00 4.26
N GLU A 47 19.45 1.23 5.54
CA GLU A 47 18.73 0.29 6.42
C GLU A 47 17.26 0.69 6.66
N GLY A 48 16.68 1.52 5.79
CA GLY A 48 15.27 1.89 5.84
C GLY A 48 14.36 0.75 5.36
N PRO A 49 13.03 0.85 5.58
CA PRO A 49 12.09 -0.11 5.03
C PRO A 49 12.26 -0.23 3.51
N GLN A 50 12.20 -1.46 2.98
CA GLN A 50 12.43 -1.66 1.54
C GLN A 50 11.37 -0.91 0.72
N ILE A 51 10.10 -0.99 1.14
CA ILE A 51 9.01 -0.17 0.62
C ILE A 51 8.40 0.66 1.74
N LEU A 52 8.11 1.93 1.43
CA LEU A 52 7.27 2.81 2.22
C LEU A 52 6.20 3.41 1.30
N THR A 53 4.93 3.38 1.70
CA THR A 53 3.82 3.93 0.92
C THR A 53 2.97 4.82 1.81
N GLY A 54 2.65 6.02 1.31
CA GLY A 54 1.75 6.97 1.95
C GLY A 54 0.40 7.03 1.24
N CYS A 55 -0.68 6.88 1.99
CA CYS A 55 -2.05 7.02 1.49
C CYS A 55 -2.89 7.95 2.36
N VAL A 56 -3.87 8.63 1.76
CA VAL A 56 -4.78 9.56 2.46
C VAL A 56 -6.23 9.15 2.32
N ALA A 57 -7.01 9.44 3.37
CA ALA A 57 -8.47 9.36 3.37
C ALA A 57 -9.07 10.66 3.91
N GLU A 58 -10.38 10.85 3.68
CA GLU A 58 -11.11 12.03 4.13
C GLU A 58 -11.06 12.22 5.65
N ASP A 59 -11.24 11.13 6.39
CA ASP A 59 -11.23 11.12 7.85
C ASP A 59 -10.80 9.75 8.42
N LEU A 60 -10.67 9.70 9.74
CA LEU A 60 -10.22 8.51 10.47
C LEU A 60 -11.23 7.35 10.39
N SER A 61 -12.53 7.64 10.43
CA SER A 61 -13.59 6.62 10.37
C SER A 61 -13.59 5.92 9.02
N SER A 62 -13.44 6.68 7.94
CA SER A 62 -13.31 6.19 6.57
C SER A 62 -12.06 5.29 6.44
N MET A 63 -10.91 5.73 6.95
CA MET A 63 -9.68 4.93 6.94
C MET A 63 -9.86 3.61 7.72
N GLN A 64 -10.40 3.66 8.93
CA GLN A 64 -10.62 2.46 9.75
C GLN A 64 -11.58 1.47 9.09
N SER A 65 -12.65 1.98 8.48
CA SER A 65 -13.61 1.17 7.73
C SER A 65 -12.91 0.42 6.59
N VAL A 66 -12.07 1.11 5.83
CA VAL A 66 -11.29 0.50 4.73
C VAL A 66 -10.32 -0.55 5.25
N LEU A 67 -9.52 -0.24 6.27
CA LEU A 67 -8.54 -1.18 6.83
C LEU A 67 -9.19 -2.42 7.46
N SER A 68 -10.44 -2.32 7.90
CA SER A 68 -11.21 -3.46 8.42
C SER A 68 -11.90 -4.29 7.33
N SER A 69 -11.97 -3.79 6.10
CA SER A 69 -12.71 -4.41 5.01
C SER A 69 -12.04 -5.69 4.48
N HIS A 70 -12.86 -6.62 3.97
CA HIS A 70 -12.36 -7.84 3.33
C HIS A 70 -11.51 -7.52 2.08
N ASP A 71 -11.86 -6.47 1.34
CA ASP A 71 -11.16 -6.11 0.11
C ASP A 71 -9.76 -5.56 0.39
N TRP A 72 -9.61 -4.76 1.45
CA TRP A 72 -8.29 -4.37 1.94
C TRP A 72 -7.46 -5.59 2.35
N GLN A 73 -8.03 -6.50 3.15
CA GLN A 73 -7.30 -7.69 3.62
C GLN A 73 -6.84 -8.59 2.45
N LYS A 74 -7.61 -8.66 1.36
CA LYS A 74 -7.20 -9.36 0.12
C LYS A 74 -6.01 -8.68 -0.55
N LEU A 75 -6.01 -7.35 -0.65
CA LEU A 75 -4.89 -6.58 -1.22
C LEU A 75 -3.63 -6.71 -0.36
N GLN A 76 -3.77 -6.56 0.97
CA GLN A 76 -2.66 -6.65 1.92
C GLN A 76 -1.97 -8.01 1.85
N LYS A 77 -2.71 -9.12 1.77
CA LYS A 77 -2.15 -10.48 1.68
C LYS A 77 -1.27 -10.73 0.46
N LYS A 78 -1.42 -9.95 -0.61
CA LYS A 78 -0.56 -10.06 -1.82
C LYS A 78 0.70 -9.20 -1.72
N THR A 79 0.74 -8.31 -0.74
CA THR A 79 1.83 -7.34 -0.55
C THR A 79 2.92 -7.90 0.39
N VAL A 80 2.60 -8.99 1.13
CA VAL A 80 3.48 -9.70 2.09
C VAL A 80 3.82 -11.09 1.55
#